data_AF-A0A0R0M222-F1
#
_entry.id   AF-A0A0R0M222-F1
#
_cell.length_a   1.000
_cell.length_b   1.000
_cell.length_c   1.000
_cell.angle_alpha   90.00
_cell.angle_beta   90.00
_cell.angle_gamma   90.00
#
_symmetry.space_group_name_H-M   'P 1'
#
loop_
_entity.id
_entity.type
_entity.pdbx_description
1 polymer ?
#
loop_
_entity_poly.entity_id
_entity_poly.type
_entity_poly.pdbx_seq_one_letter_code
_entity_poly.pdbx_strand_id
1 'polypeptide(L)'
;MAKLPTVRRLAASIYNVGKKAIWLDPTSTKLSTASSREDVRKLIKEGFITKRRPRVHSKYHARKLAIEKSKGRHLGVGKVRGSKNARFPEKTRWILKIRELRSNLKTMRQSGEITPTLHKILYRQCKGNLFKNINSLKEHINKLKENERRQVMLDEQAMALKME
;
A
#
# COMPACT_ATOMS: atom_id res chain seq x y z
N MET A 1 55.50 -0.74 -13.65
CA MET A 1 54.11 -0.28 -13.87
C MET A 1 53.24 -0.68 -12.69
N ALA A 2 52.45 0.24 -12.15
CA ALA A 2 51.65 0.00 -10.95
C ALA A 2 50.49 -0.99 -11.21
N LYS A 3 50.45 -2.12 -10.49
CA LYS A 3 49.42 -3.19 -10.58
C LYS A 3 48.08 -2.84 -9.90
N LEU A 4 47.83 -1.55 -9.62
CA LEU A 4 46.70 -1.05 -8.82
C LEU A 4 45.30 -1.43 -9.35
N PRO A 5 45.02 -1.47 -10.67
CA PRO A 5 43.72 -1.94 -11.18
C PRO A 5 43.43 -3.40 -10.84
N THR A 6 44.46 -4.25 -10.83
CA THR A 6 44.35 -5.68 -10.48
C THR A 6 44.07 -5.84 -8.99
N VAL A 7 44.82 -5.13 -8.13
CA VAL A 7 44.60 -5.13 -6.67
C VAL A 7 43.18 -4.63 -6.36
N ARG A 8 42.74 -3.55 -7.00
CA ARG A 8 41.37 -3.02 -6.86
C ARG A 8 40.31 -4.03 -7.29
N ARG A 9 40.54 -4.78 -8.38
CA ARG A 9 39.63 -5.83 -8.86
C ARG A 9 39.57 -7.02 -7.88
N LEU A 10 40.72 -7.46 -7.37
CA LEU A 10 40.80 -8.56 -6.40
C LEU A 10 40.13 -8.16 -5.07
N ALA A 11 40.41 -6.96 -4.55
CA ALA A 11 39.78 -6.42 -3.35
C ALA A 11 38.26 -6.28 -3.49
N ALA A 12 37.79 -5.79 -4.65
CA ALA A 12 36.36 -5.70 -4.96
C ALA A 12 35.67 -7.07 -4.94
N SER A 13 36.32 -8.10 -5.50
CA SER A 13 35.83 -9.49 -5.46
C SER A 13 35.86 -10.08 -4.04
N ILE A 14 36.87 -9.76 -3.23
CA ILE A 14 36.97 -10.24 -1.84
C ILE A 14 35.88 -9.59 -0.97
N TYR A 15 35.65 -8.28 -1.10
CA TYR A 15 34.59 -7.57 -0.36
C TYR A 15 33.18 -7.72 -0.94
N ASN A 16 33.04 -8.37 -2.10
CA ASN A 16 31.79 -8.47 -2.86
C ASN A 16 31.13 -7.10 -3.13
N VAL A 17 31.92 -6.13 -3.61
CA VAL A 17 31.46 -4.77 -3.93
C VAL A 17 32.01 -4.32 -5.29
N GLY A 18 31.45 -3.24 -5.84
CA GLY A 18 31.99 -2.62 -7.04
C GLY A 18 33.38 -2.00 -6.82
N LYS A 19 34.22 -1.97 -7.88
CA LYS A 19 35.59 -1.42 -7.86
C LYS A 19 35.68 0.03 -7.33
N LYS A 20 34.62 0.83 -7.50
CA LYS A 20 34.53 2.22 -7.04
C LYS A 20 34.37 2.35 -5.51
N ALA A 21 33.87 1.31 -4.85
CA ALA A 21 33.70 1.28 -3.40
C ALA A 21 34.99 0.92 -2.65
N ILE A 22 36.05 0.52 -3.36
CA ILE A 22 37.35 0.21 -2.75
C ILE A 22 38.20 1.47 -2.69
N TRP A 23 38.67 1.78 -1.49
CA TRP A 23 39.72 2.75 -1.23
C TRP A 23 41.05 2.00 -1.07
N LEU A 24 42.09 2.53 -1.72
CA LEU A 24 43.47 2.08 -1.62
C LEU A 24 44.26 3.25 -1.05
N ASP A 25 45.12 2.98 -0.07
CA ASP A 25 46.01 3.98 0.50
C ASP A 25 47.01 4.50 -0.55
N PRO A 26 47.07 5.81 -0.84
CA PRO A 26 47.98 6.36 -1.84
C PRO A 26 49.45 6.35 -1.41
N THR A 27 49.75 6.21 -0.11
CA THR A 27 51.11 6.35 0.43
C THR A 27 51.89 5.04 0.49
N SER A 28 51.19 3.91 0.61
CA SER A 28 51.81 2.60 0.79
C SER A 28 52.38 2.01 -0.51
N THR A 29 53.68 1.73 -0.51
CA THR A 29 54.36 1.00 -1.60
C THR A 29 53.99 -0.49 -1.65
N LYS A 30 53.49 -1.05 -0.53
CA LYS A 30 53.09 -2.46 -0.40
C LYS A 30 51.94 -2.87 -1.33
N LEU A 31 51.16 -1.91 -1.80
CA LEU A 31 50.06 -2.15 -2.75
C LEU A 31 50.55 -2.59 -4.13
N SER A 32 51.77 -2.22 -4.53
CA SER A 32 52.30 -2.57 -5.85
C SER A 32 52.88 -3.99 -5.91
N THR A 33 53.25 -4.58 -4.77
CA THR A 33 53.84 -5.91 -4.68
C THR A 33 52.79 -7.03 -4.59
N ALA A 34 51.60 -6.72 -4.05
CA ALA A 34 50.50 -7.67 -3.93
C ALA A 34 50.03 -8.21 -5.29
N SER A 35 50.04 -9.54 -5.44
CA SER A 35 49.63 -10.22 -6.69
C SER A 35 48.59 -11.32 -6.45
N SER A 36 48.56 -11.95 -5.26
CA SER A 36 47.61 -13.01 -4.91
C SER A 36 46.38 -12.47 -4.14
N ARG A 37 45.31 -13.27 -4.06
CA ARG A 37 44.15 -12.92 -3.21
C ARG A 37 44.51 -12.90 -1.72
N GLU A 38 45.47 -13.72 -1.31
CA GLU A 38 45.90 -13.81 0.09
C GLU A 38 46.66 -12.54 0.51
N ASP A 39 47.53 -12.01 -0.35
CA ASP A 39 48.21 -10.73 -0.11
C ASP A 39 47.20 -9.59 0.05
N VAL A 40 46.17 -9.56 -0.80
CA VAL A 40 45.11 -8.55 -0.73
C VAL A 40 44.29 -8.70 0.56
N ARG A 41 44.04 -9.93 1.05
CA ARG A 41 43.40 -10.16 2.37
C ARG A 41 44.25 -9.64 3.51
N LYS A 42 45.58 -9.85 3.45
CA LYS A 42 46.52 -9.32 4.44
C LYS A 42 46.52 -7.79 4.47
N LEU A 43 46.58 -7.14 3.30
CA LEU A 43 46.51 -5.68 3.17
C LEU A 43 45.16 -5.09 3.62
N ILE A 44 44.07 -5.83 3.43
CA ILE A 44 42.75 -5.49 4.00
C ILE A 44 42.80 -5.53 5.52
N LYS A 45 43.38 -6.60 6.10
CA LYS A 45 43.50 -6.77 7.56
C LYS A 45 44.40 -5.70 8.19
N GLU A 46 45.47 -5.31 7.50
CA GLU A 46 46.40 -4.23 7.89
C GLU A 46 45.80 -2.81 7.67
N GLY A 47 44.68 -2.69 6.97
CA GLY A 47 43.96 -1.41 6.79
C GLY A 47 44.37 -0.59 5.55
N PHE A 48 45.35 -1.03 4.77
CA PHE A 48 45.78 -0.36 3.53
C PHE A 48 44.73 -0.40 2.41
N ILE A 49 43.78 -1.33 2.49
CA ILE A 49 42.64 -1.46 1.58
C ILE A 49 41.36 -1.46 2.41
N THR A 50 40.46 -0.51 2.14
CA THR A 50 39.22 -0.37 2.90
C THR A 50 38.01 -0.20 1.98
N LYS A 51 36.86 -0.73 2.40
CA LYS A 51 35.57 -0.46 1.76
C LYS A 51 35.05 0.92 2.17
N ARG A 52 34.89 1.82 1.19
CA ARG A 52 34.22 3.11 1.37
C ARG A 52 32.76 2.90 1.73
N ARG A 53 32.24 3.75 2.62
CA ARG A 53 30.80 3.84 2.88
C ARG A 53 30.09 4.26 1.58
N PRO A 54 28.91 3.69 1.28
CA PRO A 54 28.14 4.12 0.12
C PRO A 54 27.68 5.57 0.31
N ARG A 55 27.41 6.26 -0.80
CA ARG A 55 26.80 7.60 -0.76
C ARG A 55 25.44 7.50 -0.06
N VAL A 56 25.21 8.38 0.91
CA VAL A 56 23.95 8.39 1.67
C VAL A 56 22.82 8.93 0.79
N HIS A 57 21.75 8.15 0.65
CA HIS A 57 20.49 8.58 0.02
C HIS A 57 19.42 8.77 1.10
N SER A 58 19.27 10.01 1.57
CA SER A 58 18.28 10.33 2.59
C SER A 58 16.85 10.26 2.03
N LYS A 59 15.93 9.64 2.79
CA LYS A 59 14.49 9.62 2.50
C LYS A 59 13.71 10.74 3.22
N TYR A 60 14.40 11.66 3.91
CA TYR A 60 13.77 12.68 4.74
C TYR A 60 12.74 13.54 3.97
N HIS A 61 13.14 14.17 2.87
CA HIS A 61 12.24 15.01 2.07
C HIS A 61 11.09 14.22 1.44
N ALA A 62 11.34 13.00 0.99
CA ALA A 62 10.30 12.12 0.44
C ALA A 62 9.25 11.77 1.50
N ARG A 63 9.67 11.44 2.72
CA ARG A 63 8.77 11.17 3.86
C ARG A 63 7.98 12.41 4.28
N LYS A 64 8.66 13.56 4.40
CA LYS A 64 8.01 14.84 4.70
C LYS A 64 6.91 15.15 3.69
N LEU A 65 7.21 15.02 2.39
CA LEU A 65 6.22 15.25 1.34
C LEU A 65 5.05 14.25 1.39
N ALA A 66 5.31 12.98 1.70
CA ALA A 66 4.27 11.96 1.82
C ALA A 66 3.29 12.27 2.97
N ILE A 67 3.81 12.70 4.13
CA ILE A 67 3.00 13.11 5.29
C ILE A 67 2.13 14.32 4.93
N GLU A 68 2.71 15.34 4.29
CA GLU A 68 1.96 16.54 3.90
C GLU A 68 0.90 16.24 2.82
N LYS A 69 1.22 15.35 1.86
CA LYS A 69 0.23 14.84 0.89
C LYS A 69 -0.89 14.06 1.54
N SER A 70 -0.61 13.26 2.57
CA SER A 70 -1.63 12.54 3.34
C SER A 70 -2.61 13.49 4.04
N LYS A 71 -2.14 14.68 4.44
CA LYS A 71 -2.99 15.75 5.01
C LYS A 71 -3.75 16.55 3.94
N GLY A 72 -3.62 16.22 2.66
CA GLY A 72 -4.28 16.92 1.56
C GLY A 72 -3.47 18.06 0.92
N ARG A 73 -2.26 18.35 1.41
CA ARG A 73 -1.41 19.41 0.83
C ARG A 73 -0.77 18.94 -0.48
N HIS A 74 -0.43 19.88 -1.35
CA HIS A 74 0.20 19.60 -2.66
C HIS A 74 -0.62 18.71 -3.62
N LEU A 75 -1.95 18.63 -3.46
CA LEU A 75 -2.86 17.85 -4.31
C LEU A 75 -3.76 18.71 -5.22
N GLY A 76 -3.55 20.02 -5.28
CA GLY A 76 -4.34 20.94 -6.12
C GLY A 76 -4.17 20.72 -7.62
N VAL A 77 -5.11 21.26 -8.42
CA VAL A 77 -5.22 21.03 -9.88
C VAL A 77 -3.92 21.28 -10.65
N GLY A 78 -3.14 22.30 -10.29
CA GLY A 78 -1.86 22.60 -10.96
C GLY A 78 -0.72 21.59 -10.68
N LYS A 79 -0.86 20.72 -9.67
CA LYS A 79 0.10 19.64 -9.39
C LYS A 79 -0.35 18.30 -9.98
N VAL A 80 -1.58 18.22 -10.46
CA VAL A 80 -2.16 17.02 -11.06
C VAL A 80 -1.63 16.85 -12.47
N ARG A 81 -1.14 15.65 -12.77
CA ARG A 81 -0.78 15.23 -14.12
C ARG A 81 -1.54 13.94 -14.45
N GLY A 82 -1.94 13.80 -15.72
CA GLY A 82 -2.75 12.68 -16.20
C GLY A 82 -4.25 12.82 -15.91
N SER A 83 -5.06 12.05 -16.63
CA SER A 83 -6.53 12.08 -16.52
C SER A 83 -7.02 11.48 -15.18
N LYS A 84 -8.28 11.76 -14.81
CA LYS A 84 -8.92 11.21 -13.61
C LYS A 84 -8.91 9.67 -13.62
N ASN A 85 -9.18 9.07 -14.77
CA ASN A 85 -9.19 7.62 -14.94
C ASN A 85 -7.77 7.03 -14.85
N ALA A 86 -6.73 7.72 -15.34
CA ALA A 86 -5.35 7.26 -15.19
C ALA A 86 -4.86 7.26 -13.74
N ARG A 87 -5.24 8.30 -12.97
CA ARG A 87 -4.84 8.43 -11.55
C ARG A 87 -5.58 7.46 -10.63
N PHE A 88 -6.87 7.28 -10.86
CA PHE A 88 -7.69 6.33 -10.10
C PHE A 88 -8.78 5.71 -11.00
N PRO A 89 -8.49 4.55 -11.59
CA PRO A 89 -9.35 3.93 -12.58
C PRO A 89 -10.77 3.67 -12.08
N GLU A 90 -11.74 3.91 -12.95
CA GLU A 90 -13.17 3.75 -12.63
C GLU A 90 -13.51 2.29 -12.29
N LYS A 91 -12.91 1.33 -13.00
CA LYS A 91 -13.05 -0.10 -12.70
C LYS A 91 -12.57 -0.44 -11.29
N THR A 92 -11.42 0.10 -10.86
CA THR A 92 -10.89 -0.12 -9.51
C THR A 92 -11.81 0.49 -8.46
N ARG A 93 -12.33 1.69 -8.70
CA ARG A 93 -13.31 2.35 -7.82
C ARG A 93 -14.59 1.53 -7.67
N TRP A 94 -15.12 0.99 -8.78
CA TRP A 94 -16.29 0.10 -8.77
C TRP A 94 -16.04 -1.19 -7.99
N ILE A 95 -14.88 -1.84 -8.21
CA ILE A 95 -14.50 -3.08 -7.52
C ILE A 95 -14.41 -2.86 -6.01
N LEU A 96 -13.75 -1.79 -5.55
CA LEU A 96 -13.64 -1.46 -4.13
C LEU A 96 -15.03 -1.24 -3.52
N LYS A 97 -15.85 -0.42 -4.18
CA LYS A 97 -17.22 -0.11 -3.75
C LYS A 97 -18.10 -1.36 -3.62
N ILE A 98 -18.18 -2.19 -4.66
CA ILE A 98 -19.08 -3.34 -4.66
C ILE A 98 -18.63 -4.41 -3.64
N ARG A 99 -17.31 -4.57 -3.44
CA ARG A 99 -16.77 -5.49 -2.42
C ARG A 99 -17.13 -5.03 -1.02
N GLU A 100 -16.96 -3.74 -0.74
CA GLU A 100 -17.29 -3.16 0.55
C GLU A 100 -18.79 -3.31 0.89
N LEU A 101 -19.68 -2.99 -0.06
CA LEU A 101 -21.13 -3.15 0.11
C LEU A 101 -21.52 -4.62 0.35
N ARG A 102 -20.96 -5.54 -0.43
CA ARG A 102 -21.26 -6.98 -0.29
C ARG A 102 -20.68 -7.58 0.99
N SER A 103 -19.52 -7.12 1.42
CA SER A 103 -18.93 -7.54 2.70
C SER A 103 -19.83 -7.13 3.86
N ASN A 104 -20.33 -5.89 3.86
CA ASN A 104 -21.27 -5.42 4.89
C ASN A 104 -22.56 -6.24 4.89
N LEU A 105 -23.16 -6.50 3.73
CA LEU A 105 -24.34 -7.36 3.63
C LEU A 105 -24.09 -8.78 4.17
N LYS A 106 -22.91 -9.35 3.90
CA LYS A 106 -22.53 -10.66 4.45
C LYS A 106 -22.48 -10.63 5.98
N THR A 107 -21.84 -9.61 6.55
CA THR A 107 -21.75 -9.43 8.01
C THR A 107 -23.14 -9.26 8.64
N MET A 108 -24.00 -8.39 8.07
CA MET A 108 -25.37 -8.17 8.56
C MET A 108 -26.23 -9.44 8.50
N ARG A 109 -26.01 -10.29 7.48
CA ARG A 109 -26.71 -11.58 7.39
C ARG A 109 -26.22 -12.55 8.45
N GLN A 110 -24.91 -12.55 8.74
CA GLN A 110 -24.32 -13.41 9.78
C GLN A 110 -24.72 -12.98 11.19
N SER A 111 -24.88 -11.67 11.44
CA SER A 111 -25.39 -11.16 12.72
C SER A 111 -26.90 -11.35 12.91
N GLY A 112 -27.63 -11.77 11.86
CA GLY A 112 -29.08 -11.92 11.89
C GLY A 112 -29.85 -10.61 11.73
N GLU A 113 -29.16 -9.48 11.50
CA GLU A 113 -29.81 -8.18 11.28
C GLU A 113 -30.67 -8.15 10.01
N ILE A 114 -30.33 -8.96 9.00
CA ILE A 114 -31.11 -9.08 7.77
C ILE A 114 -31.41 -10.55 7.47
N THR A 115 -32.61 -10.80 6.96
CA THR A 115 -33.02 -12.14 6.52
C THR A 115 -32.28 -12.54 5.24
N PRO A 116 -32.10 -13.86 4.98
CA PRO A 116 -31.48 -14.34 3.73
C PRO A 116 -32.18 -13.85 2.46
N THR A 117 -33.51 -13.71 2.53
CA THR A 117 -34.35 -13.20 1.43
C THR A 117 -34.04 -11.74 1.14
N LEU A 118 -34.05 -10.89 2.17
CA LEU A 118 -33.71 -9.46 2.05
C LEU A 118 -32.27 -9.28 1.55
N HIS A 119 -31.33 -10.09 2.05
CA HIS A 119 -29.94 -10.09 1.57
C HIS A 119 -29.84 -10.33 0.06
N LYS A 120 -30.58 -11.31 -0.50
CA LYS A 120 -30.55 -11.62 -1.93
C LYS A 120 -31.03 -10.44 -2.79
N ILE A 121 -32.07 -9.73 -2.34
CA ILE A 121 -32.61 -8.55 -3.01
C ILE A 121 -31.59 -7.41 -2.97
N LEU A 122 -31.10 -7.06 -1.79
CA LEU A 122 -30.10 -5.99 -1.60
C LEU A 122 -28.82 -6.28 -2.39
N TYR A 123 -28.37 -7.54 -2.45
CA TYR A 123 -27.20 -7.94 -3.22
C TYR A 123 -27.34 -7.64 -4.73
N ARG A 124 -28.54 -7.87 -5.29
CA ARG A 124 -28.86 -7.54 -6.69
C ARG A 124 -28.93 -6.03 -6.89
N GLN A 125 -29.55 -5.30 -5.97
CA GLN A 125 -29.60 -3.83 -6.00
C GLN A 125 -28.21 -3.19 -5.90
N CYS A 126 -27.30 -3.74 -5.08
CA CYS A 126 -25.89 -3.34 -5.05
C CYS A 126 -25.22 -3.54 -6.42
N LYS A 127 -25.47 -4.68 -7.09
CA LYS A 127 -24.95 -4.92 -8.46
C LYS A 127 -25.49 -3.87 -9.45
N GLY A 128 -26.72 -3.42 -9.26
CA GLY A 128 -27.36 -2.34 -10.02
C GLY A 128 -26.89 -0.92 -9.66
N ASN A 129 -25.88 -0.77 -8.78
CA ASN A 129 -25.31 0.52 -8.39
C ASN A 129 -26.32 1.48 -7.70
N LEU A 130 -27.38 0.95 -7.08
CA LEU A 130 -28.40 1.75 -6.39
C LEU A 130 -27.81 2.55 -5.22
N PHE A 131 -26.89 1.93 -4.46
CA PHE A 131 -26.29 2.53 -3.28
C PHE A 131 -24.96 3.21 -3.61
N LYS A 132 -24.76 4.46 -3.17
CA LYS A 132 -23.52 5.22 -3.42
C LYS A 132 -22.39 4.87 -2.45
N ASN A 133 -22.72 4.64 -1.18
CA ASN A 133 -21.81 4.34 -0.08
C ASN A 133 -22.49 3.37 0.90
N ILE A 134 -21.76 2.92 1.94
CA ILE A 134 -22.33 2.03 2.96
C ILE A 134 -23.49 2.70 3.70
N ASN A 135 -23.41 3.99 4.00
CA ASN A 135 -24.44 4.69 4.75
C ASN A 135 -25.78 4.69 4.01
N SER A 136 -25.77 4.95 2.70
CA SER A 136 -26.95 4.85 1.84
C SER A 136 -27.56 3.46 1.83
N LEU A 137 -26.74 2.40 1.89
CA LEU A 137 -27.24 1.04 2.05
C LEU A 137 -27.91 0.84 3.43
N LYS A 138 -27.26 1.28 4.51
CA LYS A 138 -27.79 1.16 5.88
C LYS A 138 -29.09 1.95 6.08
N GLU A 139 -29.14 3.18 5.58
CA GLU A 139 -30.36 4.01 5.58
C GLU A 139 -31.51 3.32 4.86
N HIS A 140 -31.24 2.73 3.70
CA HIS A 140 -32.25 1.99 2.96
C HIS A 140 -32.78 0.77 3.74
N ILE A 141 -31.87 0.00 4.37
CA ILE A 141 -32.25 -1.13 5.22
C ILE A 141 -33.09 -0.68 6.42
N ASN A 142 -32.69 0.40 7.10
CA ASN A 142 -33.43 0.93 8.24
C ASN A 142 -34.82 1.39 7.83
N LYS A 143 -34.94 2.08 6.68
CA LYS A 143 -36.24 2.49 6.14
C LYS A 143 -37.13 1.30 5.81
N LEU A 144 -36.57 0.22 5.25
CA LEU A 144 -37.34 -1.01 4.99
C LEU A 144 -37.84 -1.65 6.29
N LYS A 145 -36.98 -1.73 7.31
CA LYS A 145 -37.36 -2.26 8.63
C LYS A 145 -38.43 -1.41 9.31
N GLU A 146 -38.32 -0.09 9.22
CA GLU A 146 -39.31 0.83 9.80
C GLU A 146 -40.67 0.69 9.11
N ASN A 147 -40.67 0.55 7.78
CA ASN A 147 -41.90 0.29 7.03
C ASN A 147 -42.54 -1.05 7.41
N GLU A 148 -41.73 -2.10 7.60
CA GLU A 148 -42.20 -3.42 8.03
C GLU A 148 -42.84 -3.36 9.43
N ARG A 149 -42.19 -2.69 10.39
CA ARG A 149 -42.74 -2.46 11.74
C ARG A 149 -44.04 -1.67 11.69
N ARG A 150 -44.10 -0.62 10.87
CA ARG A 150 -45.30 0.18 10.69
C ARG A 150 -46.45 -0.62 10.10
N GLN A 151 -46.17 -1.52 9.15
CA GLN A 151 -47.18 -2.40 8.57
C GLN A 151 -47.76 -3.35 9.62
N VAL A 152 -46.90 -3.99 10.43
CA VAL A 152 -47.32 -4.88 11.52
C VAL A 152 -48.24 -4.15 12.52
N MET A 153 -47.86 -2.94 12.94
CA MET A 153 -48.68 -2.14 13.86
C MET A 153 -50.06 -1.79 13.26
N LEU A 154 -50.11 -1.45 11.97
CA LEU A 154 -51.38 -1.15 11.28
C LEU A 154 -52.26 -2.40 11.17
N ASP A 155 -51.66 -3.54 10.88
CA ASP A 155 -52.37 -4.82 10.76
C ASP A 155 -52.93 -5.27 12.13
N GLU A 156 -52.16 -5.09 13.21
CA GLU A 156 -52.59 -5.33 14.60
C GLU A 156 -53.77 -4.43 14.98
N GLN A 157 -53.70 -3.13 14.67
CA GLN A 157 -54.80 -2.20 14.91
C GLN A 157 -56.05 -2.58 14.12
N ALA A 158 -55.91 -2.99 12.87
CA ALA A 158 -57.03 -3.42 12.03
C ALA A 158 -57.66 -4.73 12.50
N MET A 159 -56.87 -5.66 13.05
CA MET A 159 -57.38 -6.90 13.65
C MET A 159 -58.16 -6.61 14.94
N ALA A 160 -57.66 -5.71 15.79
CA ALA A 160 -58.36 -5.30 17.01
C ALA A 160 -59.73 -4.68 16.71
N LEU A 161 -59.80 -3.77 15.73
CA LEU A 161 -61.06 -3.13 15.29
C LEU A 161 -62.07 -4.12 14.66
N LYS A 162 -61.64 -5.28 14.19
CA LYS A 162 -62.52 -6.31 13.62
C LYS A 162 -63.11 -7.27 14.65
N MET A 163 -62.55 -7.29 15.87
CA MET A 163 -63.00 -8.17 16.95
C MET A 163 -64.00 -7.49 17.91
N GLU A 164 -64.13 -6.18 17.85
CA GLU A 164 -65.26 -5.40 18.40
C GLU A 164 -66.44 -5.40 17.43
#